data_AF-A0A8T6UPV1-F1
#
_entry.id   AF-A0A8T6UPV1-F1
#
_cell.length_a   1.000
_cell.length_b   1.000
_cell.length_c   1.000
_cell.angle_alpha   90.00
_cell.angle_beta   90.00
_cell.angle_gamma   90.00
#
_symmetry.space_group_name_H-M   'P 1'
#
loop_
_entity.id
_entity.type
_entity.pdbx_description
1 polymer ?
#
loop_
_entity_poly.entity_id
_entity_poly.type
_entity_poly.pdbx_seq_one_letter_code
_entity_poly.pdbx_strand_id
1 'polypeptide(L)'
;GPDAHYQDGLARLGLTYEGFWEIGKNIKETAAKHNSSIINMSCSGYNPETVTNGMYAILLGLLGKKLSFKEKGKPPNPSPVNEAERVIDGVIEALSNYWSL
;
A
#
# COMPACT_ATOMS: atom_id res chain seq x y z
N GLY A 1 3.72 7.28 1.17
CA GLY A 1 2.88 8.24 0.46
C GLY A 1 1.98 7.50 -0.49
N PRO A 2 0.89 8.10 -0.99
CA PRO A 2 0.00 7.48 -1.98
C PRO A 2 0.48 7.65 -3.44
N ASP A 3 1.73 8.05 -3.68
CA ASP A 3 2.36 8.14 -5.01
C ASP A 3 2.47 6.80 -5.74
N ALA A 4 2.32 5.68 -5.05
CA ALA A 4 2.17 4.36 -5.66
C ALA A 4 0.83 4.16 -6.39
N HIS A 5 -0.14 5.08 -6.23
CA HIS A 5 -1.42 4.98 -6.91
C HIS A 5 -1.25 5.02 -8.42
N TYR A 6 -1.99 4.18 -9.16
CA TYR A 6 -1.85 4.10 -10.62
C TYR A 6 -2.19 5.39 -11.39
N GLN A 7 -2.86 6.35 -10.74
CA GLN A 7 -3.18 7.67 -11.30
C GLN A 7 -2.34 8.81 -10.70
N ASP A 8 -1.35 8.52 -9.86
CA ASP A 8 -0.49 9.58 -9.28
C ASP A 8 0.29 10.32 -10.37
N GLY A 9 0.75 9.59 -11.38
CA GLY A 9 1.35 10.15 -12.59
C GLY A 9 2.88 10.27 -12.53
N LEU A 10 3.50 10.21 -11.34
CA LEU A 10 4.96 10.19 -11.23
C LEU A 10 5.53 8.77 -11.34
N ALA A 11 4.92 7.81 -10.66
CA ALA A 11 5.34 6.41 -10.66
C ALA A 11 4.32 5.52 -11.41
N ARG A 12 4.75 4.31 -11.80
CA ARG A 12 3.92 3.30 -12.47
C ARG A 12 3.79 2.04 -11.64
N LEU A 13 3.38 2.18 -10.38
CA LEU A 13 3.35 1.09 -9.40
C LEU A 13 2.02 0.33 -9.31
N GLY A 14 0.94 0.87 -9.89
CA GLY A 14 -0.30 0.12 -10.10
C GLY A 14 -1.20 -0.05 -8.87
N LEU A 15 -0.91 0.60 -7.75
CA LEU A 15 -1.68 0.40 -6.51
C LEU A 15 -3.04 1.10 -6.55
N THR A 16 -4.06 0.49 -5.93
CA THR A 16 -5.44 1.02 -5.81
C THR A 16 -5.75 1.47 -4.37
N TYR A 17 -6.85 2.17 -4.16
CA TYR A 17 -7.35 2.49 -2.81
C TYR A 17 -7.65 1.24 -1.98
N GLU A 18 -8.13 0.16 -2.60
CA GLU A 18 -8.28 -1.14 -1.92
C GLU A 18 -6.91 -1.69 -1.47
N GLY A 19 -5.88 -1.58 -2.32
CA GLY A 19 -4.52 -1.97 -1.96
C GLY A 19 -3.96 -1.15 -0.79
N PHE A 20 -4.17 0.16 -0.80
CA PHE A 20 -3.81 1.04 0.33
C PHE A 20 -4.57 0.68 1.62
N TRP A 21 -5.85 0.33 1.51
CA TRP A 21 -6.66 -0.12 2.64
C TRP A 21 -6.13 -1.43 3.24
N GLU A 22 -5.80 -2.41 2.40
CA GLU A 22 -5.20 -3.69 2.83
C GLU A 22 -3.83 -3.48 3.49
N ILE A 23 -3.01 -2.54 3.01
CA ILE A 23 -1.76 -2.18 3.70
C ILE A 23 -2.04 -1.67 5.11
N GLY A 24 -2.98 -0.72 5.26
CA GLY A 24 -3.36 -0.20 6.58
C GLY A 24 -3.87 -1.28 7.52
N LYS A 25 -4.70 -2.20 7.01
CA LYS A 25 -5.23 -3.34 7.78
C LYS A 25 -4.12 -4.30 8.23
N ASN A 26 -3.21 -4.69 7.34
CA ASN A 26 -2.09 -5.57 7.67
C ASN A 26 -1.13 -4.95 8.71
N ILE A 27 -0.85 -3.64 8.60
CA ILE A 27 -0.04 -2.92 9.59
C ILE A 27 -0.74 -2.92 10.96
N LYS A 28 -2.06 -2.66 11.00
CA LYS A 28 -2.85 -2.71 12.24
C LYS A 28 -2.76 -4.07 12.91
N GLU A 29 -2.98 -5.15 12.16
CA GLU A 29 -2.95 -6.52 12.67
C GLU A 29 -1.56 -6.89 13.21
N THR A 30 -0.51 -6.51 12.49
CA THR A 30 0.88 -6.73 12.89
C THR A 30 1.23 -5.94 14.16
N ALA A 31 0.89 -4.66 14.21
CA ALA A 31 1.15 -3.84 15.39
C ALA A 31 0.39 -4.34 16.63
N ALA A 32 -0.86 -4.78 16.46
CA ALA A 32 -1.65 -5.37 17.55
C ALA A 32 -1.01 -6.67 18.09
N LYS A 33 -0.52 -7.54 17.21
CA LYS A 33 0.21 -8.77 17.60
C LYS A 33 1.43 -8.48 18.48
N HIS A 34 2.07 -7.33 18.27
CA HIS A 34 3.28 -6.91 18.98
C HIS A 34 3.06 -5.76 19.97
N ASN A 35 1.81 -5.46 20.37
CA ASN A 35 1.46 -4.36 21.28
C ASN A 35 2.15 -3.03 20.95
N SER A 36 2.30 -2.72 19.67
CA SER A 36 3.05 -1.57 19.17
C SER A 36 2.13 -0.41 18.79
N SER A 37 2.59 0.81 19.04
CA SER A 37 1.89 2.03 18.59
C SER A 37 2.19 2.33 17.13
N ILE A 38 1.25 2.95 16.43
CA ILE A 38 1.39 3.31 15.00
C ILE A 38 1.37 4.83 14.85
N ILE A 39 2.32 5.37 14.09
CA ILE A 39 2.31 6.76 13.61
C ILE A 39 2.24 6.71 12.09
N ASN A 40 1.17 7.27 11.51
CA ASN A 40 1.04 7.40 10.06
C ASN A 40 1.49 8.78 9.61
N MET A 41 2.59 8.85 8.86
CA MET A 41 3.13 10.10 8.33
C MET A 41 2.73 10.28 6.87
N SER A 42 2.26 11.47 6.52
CA SER A 42 2.05 11.84 5.12
C SER A 42 3.42 12.14 4.48
N CYS A 43 3.71 11.47 3.36
CA CYS A 43 4.95 11.65 2.60
C CYS A 43 4.62 12.07 1.16
N SER A 44 5.31 11.50 0.18
CA SER A 44 5.13 11.74 -1.26
C SER A 44 3.71 11.49 -1.77
N GLY A 45 3.37 12.14 -2.87
CA GLY A 45 2.06 12.08 -3.52
C GLY A 45 1.83 13.36 -4.33
N TYR A 46 1.54 13.22 -5.62
CA TYR A 46 1.64 14.32 -6.59
C TYR A 46 0.34 14.57 -7.36
N ASN A 47 -0.66 13.69 -7.19
CA ASN A 47 -2.03 13.92 -7.63
C ASN A 47 -2.93 14.19 -6.42
N PRO A 48 -3.59 15.38 -6.32
CA PRO A 48 -4.44 15.72 -5.18
C PRO A 48 -5.55 14.71 -4.87
N GLU A 49 -6.18 14.12 -5.88
CA GLU A 49 -7.26 13.15 -5.69
C GLU A 49 -6.72 11.84 -5.09
N THR A 50 -5.59 11.35 -5.61
CA THR A 50 -4.97 10.12 -5.11
C THR A 50 -4.36 10.33 -3.73
N VAL A 51 -3.87 11.55 -3.45
CA VAL A 51 -3.36 11.94 -2.14
C VAL A 51 -4.45 11.85 -1.08
N THR A 52 -5.57 12.53 -1.30
CA THR A 52 -6.68 12.55 -0.35
C THR A 52 -7.26 11.15 -0.15
N ASN A 53 -7.61 10.46 -1.24
CA ASN A 53 -8.28 9.17 -1.15
C ASN A 53 -7.34 8.04 -0.71
N GLY A 54 -6.09 8.05 -1.16
CA GLY A 54 -5.08 7.06 -0.77
C GLY A 54 -4.75 7.15 0.71
N MET A 55 -4.50 8.36 1.24
CA MET A 55 -4.29 8.55 2.68
C MET A 55 -5.52 8.16 3.50
N TYR A 56 -6.72 8.49 3.02
CA TYR A 56 -7.97 8.11 3.69
C TYR A 56 -8.19 6.59 3.70
N ALA A 57 -7.88 5.89 2.59
CA ALA A 57 -7.94 4.43 2.52
C ALA A 57 -7.00 3.76 3.54
N ILE A 58 -5.74 4.22 3.63
CA ILE A 58 -4.78 3.73 4.64
C ILE A 58 -5.35 3.92 6.05
N LEU A 59 -5.90 5.11 6.34
CA LEU A 59 -6.46 5.40 7.66
C LEU A 59 -7.66 4.51 7.99
N LEU A 60 -8.55 4.25 7.03
CA LEU A 60 -9.67 3.32 7.24
C LEU A 60 -9.17 1.91 7.57
N GLY A 61 -8.13 1.43 6.88
CA GLY A 61 -7.48 0.14 7.18
C GLY A 61 -6.90 0.10 8.59
N LEU A 62 -6.16 1.14 8.98
CA LEU A 62 -5.60 1.29 10.34
C LEU A 62 -6.67 1.34 11.43
N LEU A 63 -7.83 1.93 11.14
CA LEU A 63 -8.98 1.96 12.05
C LEU A 63 -9.77 0.64 12.04
N GLY A 64 -9.52 -0.27 11.09
CA GLY A 64 -10.35 -1.47 10.85
C GLY A 64 -11.76 -1.15 10.38
N LYS A 65 -11.94 -0.01 9.71
CA LYS A 65 -13.19 0.39 9.07
C LYS A 65 -13.17 -0.09 7.61
N LYS A 66 -14.34 -0.41 7.07
CA LYS A 66 -14.47 -0.79 5.65
C LYS A 66 -14.17 0.39 4.73
N LEU A 67 -13.62 0.12 3.55
CA LEU A 67 -13.51 1.12 2.49
C LEU A 67 -14.91 1.58 2.06
N SER A 68 -15.15 2.89 2.10
CA SER A 68 -16.48 3.47 1.87
C SER A 68 -16.65 4.10 0.48
N PHE A 69 -15.66 3.95 -0.38
CA PHE A 69 -15.62 4.52 -1.72
C PHE A 69 -14.94 3.54 -2.68
N LYS A 70 -15.03 3.82 -3.98
CA LYS A 70 -14.49 2.96 -5.02
C LYS A 70 -13.66 3.77 -6.00
N GLU A 71 -12.76 3.06 -6.66
CA GLU A 71 -12.04 3.57 -7.81
C GLU A 71 -12.98 4.06 -8.91
N LYS A 72 -12.67 5.23 -9.47
CA LYS A 72 -13.38 5.78 -10.63
C LYS A 72 -12.87 5.19 -11.95
N GLY A 73 -11.62 4.72 -11.97
CA GLY A 73 -10.95 4.17 -13.15
C GLY A 73 -10.65 2.68 -13.02
N LYS A 74 -10.14 2.10 -14.11
CA LYS A 74 -9.56 0.75 -14.09
C LYS A 74 -8.04 0.87 -13.87
N PRO A 75 -7.45 0.06 -12.98
CA PRO A 75 -6.00 -0.02 -12.87
C PRO A 75 -5.38 -0.57 -14.18
N PRO A 76 -4.09 -0.30 -14.42
CA PRO A 76 -3.40 -0.73 -15.64
C PRO A 76 -3.39 -2.26 -15.81
N ASN A 77 -3.40 -2.70 -17.07
CA ASN A 77 -3.32 -4.10 -17.49
C ASN A 77 -2.16 -4.22 -18.52
N PRO A 78 -1.26 -5.22 -18.45
CA PRO A 78 -1.20 -6.34 -17.50
C PRO A 78 -0.92 -5.92 -16.05
N SER A 79 -1.48 -6.67 -15.11
CA SER A 79 -1.19 -6.53 -13.68
C SER A 79 0.30 -6.82 -13.42
N PRO A 80 1.02 -5.99 -12.63
CA PRO A 80 2.45 -6.17 -12.37
C PRO A 80 2.77 -7.31 -11.37
N VAL A 81 1.81 -8.20 -11.06
CA VAL A 81 1.95 -9.24 -10.02
C VAL A 81 3.17 -10.14 -10.25
N ASN A 82 3.37 -10.67 -11.46
CA ASN A 82 4.52 -11.56 -11.74
C ASN A 82 5.86 -10.83 -11.62
N GLU A 83 5.89 -9.50 -11.81
CA GLU A 83 7.08 -8.70 -11.58
C GLU A 83 7.28 -8.47 -10.08
N ALA A 84 6.21 -8.16 -9.34
CA ALA A 84 6.25 -8.02 -7.90
C ALA A 84 6.72 -9.31 -7.20
N GLU A 85 6.23 -10.49 -7.62
CA GLU A 85 6.67 -11.79 -7.09
C GLU A 85 8.18 -12.00 -7.27
N ARG A 86 8.70 -11.74 -8.49
CA ARG A 86 10.14 -11.83 -8.76
C ARG A 86 10.97 -10.86 -7.90
N VAL A 87 10.47 -9.65 -7.68
CA VAL A 87 11.13 -8.67 -6.81
C VAL A 87 11.10 -9.15 -5.35
N ILE A 88 9.99 -9.71 -4.89
CA ILE A 88 9.87 -10.27 -3.54
C ILE A 88 10.87 -11.41 -3.35
N ASP A 89 10.93 -12.36 -4.27
CA ASP A 89 11.87 -13.49 -4.21
C ASP A 89 13.33 -13.00 -4.14
N GLY A 90 13.70 -12.02 -4.98
CA GLY A 90 15.03 -11.43 -4.96
C GLY A 90 15.35 -10.70 -3.65
N VAL A 91 14.37 -10.05 -3.03
CA VAL A 91 14.54 -9.39 -1.71
C VAL A 91 14.69 -10.44 -0.60
N ILE A 92 13.91 -11.52 -0.62
CA ILE A 92 14.02 -12.63 0.35
C ILE A 92 15.42 -13.25 0.26
N GLU A 93 15.89 -13.57 -0.95
CA GLU A 93 17.23 -14.13 -1.17
C GLU A 93 18.32 -13.21 -0.62
N ALA A 94 18.28 -11.91 -0.99
CA ALA A 94 19.28 -10.93 -0.58
C ALA A 94 19.33 -10.70 0.94
N LEU A 95 18.20 -10.86 1.63
CA LEU A 95 18.08 -10.60 3.07
C LEU A 95 18.16 -11.85 3.95
N SER A 96 18.25 -13.04 3.35
CA SER A 96 18.23 -14.34 4.03
C SER A 96 19.31 -14.51 5.11
N ASN A 97 20.46 -13.84 4.96
CA ASN A 97 21.54 -13.88 5.95
C ASN A 97 21.27 -13.04 7.20
N TYR A 98 20.26 -12.15 7.18
CA TYR A 98 19.98 -11.19 8.24
C TYR A 98 18.64 -11.43 8.93
N TRP A 99 17.69 -12.06 8.23
CA TRP A 99 16.32 -12.26 8.72
C TRP A 99 15.90 -13.72 8.52
N SER A 100 15.43 -14.35 9.60
CA SER A 100 14.71 -15.62 9.50
C SER A 100 13.26 -15.33 9.09
N LEU A 101 13.00 -15.40 7.79
CA LEU A 101 11.67 -15.22 7.20
C LEU A 101 10.90 -16.55 7.17
#